data_AF-A0A662AX96-F1
#
_entry.id   AF-A0A662AX96-F1
#
_cell.length_a   1.000
_cell.length_b   1.000
_cell.length_c   1.000
_cell.angle_alpha   90.00
_cell.angle_beta   90.00
_cell.angle_gamma   90.00
#
_symmetry.space_group_name_H-M   'P 1'
#
loop_
_entity.id
_entity.type
_entity.pdbx_description
1 polymer ?
#
loop_
_entity_poly.entity_id
_entity_poly.type
_entity_poly.pdbx_seq_one_letter_code
_entity_poly.pdbx_strand_id
1 'polypeptide(L)'
;ALTVGVGTVMDAREVVIIITGFSKARAVREVIEGGVSHMWTVSMLQLHEHAIISLDEPATMELQVESVKYFKEIEEIAHSHLPTRDLT
;
A
#
# COMPACT_ATOMS: atom_id res chain seq x y z
N ALA A 1 -16.63 -8.89 -17.15
CA ALA A 1 -16.63 -7.75 -16.22
C ALA A 1 -16.13 -6.52 -16.98
N LEU A 2 -16.65 -5.33 -16.67
CA LEU A 2 -16.10 -4.06 -17.16
C LEU A 2 -15.19 -3.50 -16.07
N THR A 3 -13.95 -3.17 -16.40
CA THR A 3 -12.96 -2.68 -15.42
C THR A 3 -12.24 -1.46 -15.97
N VAL A 4 -11.78 -0.60 -15.07
CA VAL A 4 -10.83 0.46 -15.43
C VAL A 4 -9.47 -0.16 -15.75
N GLY A 5 -8.75 0.43 -16.71
CA GLY A 5 -7.39 0.03 -17.02
C GLY A 5 -6.41 0.52 -15.94
N VAL A 6 -5.24 -0.10 -15.86
CA VAL A 6 -4.21 0.32 -14.88
C VAL A 6 -3.75 1.76 -15.16
N GLY A 7 -3.64 2.15 -16.44
CA GLY A 7 -3.32 3.54 -16.81
C GLY A 7 -4.30 4.55 -16.22
N THR A 8 -5.60 4.26 -16.25
CA THR A 8 -6.62 5.15 -15.67
C THR A 8 -6.48 5.30 -14.16
N VAL A 9 -6.02 4.27 -13.46
CA VAL A 9 -5.73 4.35 -12.02
C VAL A 9 -4.46 5.17 -11.79
N MET A 10 -3.45 5.00 -12.64
CA MET A 10 -2.18 5.74 -12.57
C MET A 10 -2.30 7.23 -12.95
N ASP A 11 -3.36 7.61 -13.67
CA ASP A 11 -3.66 9.01 -14.00
C ASP A 11 -4.34 9.77 -12.85
N ALA A 12 -4.70 9.08 -11.75
CA ALA A 12 -5.29 9.73 -10.58
C ALA A 12 -4.27 10.63 -9.89
N ARG A 13 -4.75 11.67 -9.18
CA ARG A 13 -3.86 12.54 -8.39
C ARG A 13 -3.27 11.78 -7.20
N GLU A 14 -4.10 10.98 -6.53
CA GLU A 14 -3.75 10.21 -5.35
C GLU A 14 -4.47 8.86 -5.45
N VAL A 15 -3.77 7.77 -5.13
CA VAL A 15 -4.34 6.42 -5.13
C VAL A 15 -4.23 5.83 -3.73
N VAL A 16 -5.35 5.36 -3.19
CA VAL A 16 -5.40 4.64 -1.91
C VAL A 16 -5.87 3.22 -2.17
N ILE A 17 -5.08 2.24 -1.74
CA ILE A 17 -5.46 0.83 -1.76
C ILE A 17 -5.56 0.32 -0.33
N ILE A 18 -6.62 -0.44 -0.07
CA ILE A 18 -6.85 -1.10 1.21
C ILE A 18 -6.79 -2.61 0.97
N ILE A 19 -5.95 -3.31 1.73
CA ILE A 19 -5.79 -4.75 1.63
C ILE A 19 -5.94 -5.35 3.02
N THR A 20 -6.89 -6.27 3.15
CA THR A 20 -7.17 -6.93 4.42
C THR A 20 -7.19 -8.44 4.26
N GLY A 21 -6.75 -9.11 5.32
CA GLY A 21 -6.79 -10.56 5.47
C GLY A 21 -5.57 -11.29 4.91
N PHE A 22 -5.29 -12.44 5.53
CA PHE A 22 -4.15 -13.29 5.21
C PHE A 22 -4.12 -13.79 3.76
N SER A 23 -5.28 -14.01 3.13
CA SER A 23 -5.38 -14.49 1.74
C SER A 23 -4.73 -13.55 0.71
N LYS A 24 -4.41 -12.31 1.10
CA LYS A 24 -3.76 -11.32 0.24
C LYS A 24 -2.29 -11.09 0.60
N ALA A 25 -1.76 -11.72 1.64
CA ALA A 25 -0.40 -11.48 2.12
C ALA A 25 0.66 -11.70 1.03
N ARG A 26 0.53 -12.76 0.23
CA ARG A 26 1.40 -12.98 -0.93
C ARG A 26 1.38 -11.85 -1.94
N ALA A 27 0.20 -11.32 -2.24
CA ALA A 27 0.07 -10.22 -3.19
C ALA A 27 0.74 -8.95 -2.65
N VAL A 28 0.56 -8.67 -1.35
CA VAL A 28 1.21 -7.55 -0.66
C VAL A 28 2.72 -7.66 -0.75
N ARG A 29 3.29 -8.84 -0.48
CA ARG A 29 4.72 -9.10 -0.59
C ARG A 29 5.27 -8.78 -1.98
N GLU A 30 4.62 -9.27 -3.03
CA GLU A 30 5.07 -9.03 -4.41
C GLU A 30 4.88 -7.56 -4.84
N VAL A 31 3.89 -6.87 -4.28
CA VAL A 31 3.62 -5.46 -4.56
C VAL A 31 4.59 -4.53 -3.87
N ILE A 32 5.10 -4.87 -2.68
CA ILE A 32 5.95 -4.00 -1.86
C ILE A 32 7.43 -4.36 -2.01
N GLU A 33 7.77 -5.65 -1.95
CA GLU A 33 9.16 -6.13 -1.95
C GLU A 33 9.60 -6.65 -3.33
N GLY A 34 8.63 -7.02 -4.16
CA GLY A 34 8.87 -7.43 -5.54
C GLY A 34 9.09 -6.24 -6.48
N GLY A 35 9.54 -6.55 -7.69
CA GLY A 35 9.65 -5.56 -8.77
C GLY A 35 8.32 -5.33 -9.47
N VAL A 36 8.22 -4.19 -10.18
CA VAL A 36 7.07 -3.87 -11.03
C VAL A 36 6.85 -4.98 -12.07
N SER A 37 5.66 -5.58 -12.06
CA SER A 37 5.31 -6.70 -12.92
C SER A 37 3.84 -6.67 -13.33
N HIS A 38 3.56 -7.00 -14.59
CA HIS A 38 2.20 -7.11 -15.11
C HIS A 38 1.44 -8.33 -14.54
N MET A 39 2.15 -9.31 -13.96
CA MET A 39 1.53 -10.41 -13.22
C MET A 39 0.92 -9.94 -11.89
N TRP A 40 1.46 -8.85 -11.33
CA TRP A 40 1.01 -8.23 -10.10
C TRP A 40 0.72 -6.75 -10.38
N THR A 41 -0.36 -6.44 -11.09
CA THR A 41 -0.63 -5.09 -11.63
C THR A 41 -0.61 -3.96 -10.58
N VAL A 42 -0.90 -4.26 -9.32
CA VAL A 42 -0.82 -3.29 -8.21
C VAL A 42 0.62 -2.82 -7.95
N SER A 43 1.64 -3.61 -8.30
CA SER A 43 3.05 -3.20 -8.23
C SER A 43 3.37 -1.98 -9.08
N MET A 44 2.54 -1.64 -10.08
CA MET A 44 2.69 -0.40 -10.85
C MET A 44 2.54 0.85 -9.97
N LEU A 45 1.88 0.78 -8.81
CA LEU A 45 1.81 1.89 -7.86
C LEU A 45 3.17 2.32 -7.31
N GLN A 46 4.20 1.47 -7.37
CA GLN A 46 5.56 1.87 -7.03
C GLN A 46 6.06 3.04 -7.92
N LEU A 47 5.46 3.23 -9.10
CA LEU A 47 5.78 4.31 -10.04
C LEU A 47 4.87 5.54 -9.87
N HIS A 48 3.89 5.49 -8.98
CA HIS A 48 2.94 6.57 -8.77
C HIS A 48 3.44 7.52 -7.67
N GLU A 49 3.49 8.82 -7.95
CA GLU A 49 4.06 9.83 -7.03
C GLU A 49 3.32 9.88 -5.68
N HIS A 50 2.02 9.63 -5.69
CA HIS A 50 1.17 9.67 -4.49
C HIS A 50 0.31 8.41 -4.33
N ALA A 51 0.94 7.32 -3.89
CA ALA A 51 0.25 6.07 -3.59
C ALA A 51 0.30 5.75 -2.09
N ILE A 52 -0.84 5.35 -1.52
CA ILE A 52 -0.98 4.90 -0.13
C ILE A 52 -1.55 3.48 -0.14
N ILE A 53 -0.90 2.57 0.57
CA ILE A 53 -1.37 1.20 0.75
C ILE A 53 -1.60 0.98 2.24
N SER A 54 -2.87 0.82 2.62
CA SER A 54 -3.28 0.51 3.99
C SER A 54 -3.49 -1.00 4.15
N LEU A 55 -2.81 -1.58 5.13
CA LEU A 55 -2.74 -3.02 5.37
C LEU A 55 -3.22 -3.34 6.79
N ASP A 56 -3.89 -4.48 6.97
CA ASP A 56 -4.08 -5.06 8.29
C ASP A 56 -2.93 -6.01 8.65
N GLU A 57 -2.80 -6.35 9.94
CA GLU A 57 -1.73 -7.23 10.43
C GLU A 57 -1.72 -8.61 9.73
N PRO A 58 -2.85 -9.29 9.45
CA PRO A 58 -2.85 -10.52 8.68
C PRO A 58 -2.29 -10.38 7.25
N ALA A 59 -2.49 -9.24 6.58
CA ALA A 59 -1.98 -9.01 5.23
C ALA A 59 -0.45 -8.77 5.20
N THR A 60 0.18 -8.47 6.34
CA THR A 60 1.65 -8.28 6.42
C THR A 60 2.42 -9.56 6.73
N MET A 61 1.75 -10.71 6.92
CA MET A 61 2.38 -11.95 7.40
C MET A 61 3.42 -12.56 6.45
N GLU A 62 3.39 -12.23 5.16
CA GLU A 62 4.38 -12.68 4.17
C GLU A 62 5.49 -11.65 3.89
N LEU A 63 5.41 -10.46 4.49
CA LEU A 63 6.47 -9.45 4.37
C LEU A 63 7.67 -9.79 5.25
N GLN A 64 8.83 -9.28 4.86
CA GLN A 64 10.01 -9.28 5.73
C GLN A 64 9.75 -8.41 6.97
N VAL A 65 10.26 -8.90 8.10
CA VAL A 65 10.13 -8.22 9.40
C VAL A 65 10.73 -6.80 9.35
N GLU A 66 11.80 -6.61 8.58
CA GLU A 66 12.43 -5.31 8.39
C GLU A 66 11.51 -4.33 7.66
N SER A 67 10.87 -4.75 6.56
CA SER A 67 9.89 -3.95 5.83
C SER A 67 8.75 -3.48 6.74
N VAL A 68 8.17 -4.40 7.52
CA VAL A 68 7.06 -4.08 8.44
C VAL A 68 7.49 -3.07 9.50
N LYS A 69 8.69 -3.24 10.08
CA LYS A 69 9.21 -2.31 11.08
C LYS A 69 9.44 -0.92 10.50
N TYR A 70 10.08 -0.84 9.33
CA TYR A 70 10.34 0.42 8.64
C TYR A 70 9.06 1.24 8.42
N PHE A 71 8.00 0.61 7.90
CA PHE A 71 6.74 1.33 7.64
C PHE A 71 6.00 1.72 8.93
N LYS A 72 6.01 0.87 9.97
CA LYS A 72 5.39 1.21 11.27
C LYS A 72 6.09 2.40 11.93
N GLU A 73 7.42 2.44 11.91
CA GLU A 73 8.20 3.57 12.45
C GLU A 73 7.88 4.88 11.70
N ILE A 74 7.78 4.84 10.38
CA ILE A 74 7.39 6.01 9.57
C ILE A 74 5.97 6.46 9.88
N GLU A 75 5.02 5.53 10.03
CA GLU A 75 3.63 5.86 10.34
C GLU A 75 3.49 6.52 11.72
N GLU A 76 4.25 6.07 12.72
CA GLU A 76 4.30 6.70 14.04
C GLU A 76 4.82 8.15 13.96
N ILE A 77 5.90 8.37 13.19
CA ILE A 77 6.44 9.71 12.96
C ILE A 77 5.40 10.58 12.25
N ALA A 78 4.75 10.06 11.21
CA ALA A 78 3.70 10.78 10.50
C ALA A 78 2.54 11.15 11.44
N HIS A 79 2.07 10.22 12.29
CA HIS A 79 1.02 10.48 13.27
C HIS A 79 1.38 11.60 14.27
N SER A 80 2.64 11.70 14.68
CA SER A 80 3.08 12.76 15.60
C SER A 80 3.10 14.16 14.98
N HIS A 81 3.17 14.27 13.64
CA HIS A 81 3.24 15.54 12.92
C HIS A 81 1.91 15.95 12.28
N LEU A 82 0.93 15.04 12.23
CA LEU A 82 -0.41 15.41 11.79
C LEU A 82 -1.03 16.33 12.84
N PRO A 83 -1.54 17.51 12.46
CA PRO A 83 -2.31 18.33 13.39
C PRO A 83 -3.43 17.45 13.91
N THR A 84 -3.47 17.24 15.22
CA THR A 84 -4.55 16.53 15.91
C THR A 84 -5.84 17.07 15.33
N ARG A 85 -6.59 16.21 14.63
CA ARG A 85 -7.93 16.58 14.18
C ARG A 85 -8.73 16.75 15.45
N ASP A 86 -8.80 17.99 15.93
CA ASP A 86 -9.77 18.42 16.94
C ASP A 86 -11.16 18.10 16.36
N LEU A 87 -11.62 16.90 16.66
CA LEU A 87 -13.00 16.49 16.52
C LEU A 87 -13.67 16.74 17.87
N THR A 88 -13.72 18.02 18.25
CA THR A 88 -14.77 18.60 19.10
C THR A 88 -15.69 19.42 18.22
#